data_AF-A0A0F0FRK2-F1
#
_entry.id   AF-A0A0F0FRK2-F1
#
_cell.length_a   1.000
_cell.length_b   1.000
_cell.length_c   1.000
_cell.angle_alpha   90.00
_cell.angle_beta   90.00
_cell.angle_gamma   90.00
#
_symmetry.space_group_name_H-M   'P 1'
#
loop_
_entity.id
_entity.type
_entity.pdbx_description
1 polymer ?
#
loop_
_entity_poly.entity_id
_entity_poly.type
_entity_poly.pdbx_seq_one_letter_code
_entity_poly.pdbx_strand_id
1 'polypeptide(L)'
;MKKTTEAQRKPTLKDLAEQAGVSVGTASNAMAGRGGPSAETVTHVVEVARKIGYVTNAAARSRHSRRTRLVACLVPEITNRFYGVIVRAAEHVLRDAG
;
A
#
# COMPACT_ATOMS: atom_id res chain seq x y z
N MET A 1 4.84 6.70 31.83
CA MET A 1 6.19 6.84 31.23
C MET A 1 6.86 5.47 31.19
N LYS A 2 6.83 4.75 30.06
CA LYS A 2 7.69 3.57 29.84
C LYS A 2 8.17 3.59 28.40
N LYS A 3 9.48 3.81 28.25
CA LYS A 3 10.26 3.64 27.03
C LYS A 3 10.20 2.16 26.65
N THR A 4 9.73 1.84 25.44
CA THR A 4 9.85 0.50 24.87
C THR A 4 10.69 0.59 23.60
N THR A 5 11.99 0.34 23.80
CA THR A 5 12.90 -0.41 22.90
C THR A 5 13.13 0.15 21.49
N GLU A 6 14.30 0.78 21.32
CA GLU A 6 14.85 1.39 20.09
C GLU A 6 15.56 0.40 19.13
N ALA A 7 15.30 -0.91 19.17
CA ALA A 7 15.89 -1.84 18.23
C ALA A 7 14.81 -2.51 17.36
N GLN A 8 14.74 -2.09 16.09
CA GLN A 8 13.97 -2.69 14.98
C GLN A 8 12.45 -2.46 14.92
N ARG A 9 11.98 -1.20 14.98
CA ARG A 9 10.65 -0.87 14.45
C ARG A 9 10.76 -0.34 13.03
N LYS A 10 9.99 -0.93 12.10
CA LYS A 10 9.92 -0.43 10.72
C LYS A 10 9.44 1.03 10.74
N PRO A 11 10.06 1.93 9.95
CA PRO A 11 9.64 3.32 9.87
C PRO A 11 8.16 3.41 9.51
N THR A 12 7.45 4.31 10.17
CA THR A 12 6.03 4.57 9.94
C THR A 12 5.84 5.82 9.08
N LEU A 13 4.61 6.03 8.60
CA LEU A 13 4.28 7.25 7.84
C LEU A 13 4.42 8.51 8.70
N LYS A 14 4.26 8.38 10.03
CA LYS A 14 4.43 9.49 10.96
C LYS A 14 5.90 9.90 11.04
N ASP A 15 6.80 8.92 11.14
CA ASP A 15 8.25 9.17 11.16
C ASP A 15 8.72 9.81 9.85
N LEU A 16 8.15 9.37 8.71
CA LEU A 16 8.41 10.00 7.42
C LEU A 16 7.95 11.47 7.40
N ALA A 17 6.73 11.75 7.87
CA ALA A 17 6.19 13.11 7.89
C ALA A 17 7.04 14.05 8.76
N GLU A 18 7.48 13.55 9.92
CA GLU A 18 8.31 14.29 10.86
C GLU A 18 9.70 14.57 10.29
N GLN A 19 10.36 13.59 9.65
CA GLN A 19 11.66 13.80 9.01
C GLN A 19 11.61 14.65 7.73
N ALA A 20 10.52 14.58 6.96
CA ALA A 20 10.34 15.38 5.77
C ALA A 20 9.79 16.79 6.07
N GLY A 21 9.46 17.10 7.33
CA GLY A 21 8.94 18.40 7.74
C GLY A 21 7.55 18.73 7.18
N VAL A 22 6.73 17.71 6.90
CA VAL A 22 5.40 17.88 6.30
C VAL A 22 4.30 17.28 7.17
N SER A 23 3.04 17.63 6.88
CA SER A 23 1.91 16.96 7.55
C SER A 23 1.81 15.48 7.14
N VAL A 24 1.24 14.64 8.02
CA VAL A 24 0.97 13.23 7.71
C VAL A 24 0.10 13.08 6.45
N GLY A 25 -0.84 14.01 6.23
CA GLY A 25 -1.68 14.04 5.02
C GLY A 25 -0.87 14.34 3.76
N THR A 26 0.07 15.29 3.83
CA THR A 26 0.98 15.63 2.72
C THR A 26 1.90 14.45 2.39
N ALA A 27 2.50 13.82 3.40
CA ALA A 27 3.32 12.61 3.22
C ALA A 27 2.50 11.45 2.61
N SER A 28 1.26 11.26 3.09
CA SER A 28 0.34 10.26 2.53
C SER A 28 0.05 10.52 1.05
N ASN A 29 -0.32 11.76 0.70
CA ASN A 29 -0.65 12.13 -0.67
C ASN A 29 0.56 12.02 -1.61
N ALA A 30 1.74 12.45 -1.15
CA ALA A 30 3.00 12.32 -1.89
C ALA A 30 3.33 10.85 -2.18
N MET A 31 3.25 9.97 -1.17
CA MET A 31 3.51 8.53 -1.33
C MET A 31 2.40 7.77 -2.08
N ALA A 32 1.19 8.35 -2.16
CA ALA A 32 0.06 7.79 -2.89
C ALA A 32 -0.08 8.34 -4.32
N GLY A 33 0.74 9.32 -4.72
CA GLY A 33 0.63 10.00 -6.02
C GLY A 33 -0.69 10.76 -6.20
N ARG A 34 -1.32 11.20 -5.11
CA ARG A 34 -2.57 11.97 -5.14
C ARG A 34 -2.25 13.47 -5.13
N GLY A 35 -3.11 14.26 -5.76
CA GLY A 35 -2.96 15.72 -5.83
C GLY A 35 -2.88 16.40 -4.44
N GLY A 36 -2.24 17.57 -4.40
CA GLY A 36 -2.07 18.39 -3.20
C GLY A 36 -0.63 18.90 -3.02
N PRO A 37 0.38 18.01 -2.88
CA PRO A 37 1.78 18.42 -2.76
C PRO A 37 2.37 18.88 -4.11
N SER A 38 3.30 19.83 -4.09
CA SER A 38 4.06 20.22 -5.29
C SER A 38 5.00 19.07 -5.72
N ALA A 39 5.42 19.07 -6.99
CA ALA A 39 6.38 18.09 -7.50
C ALA A 39 7.68 18.07 -6.67
N GLU A 40 8.14 19.24 -6.24
CA GLU A 40 9.31 19.39 -5.37
C GLU A 40 9.10 18.73 -4.00
N THR A 41 7.94 18.95 -3.37
CA THR A 41 7.58 18.29 -2.10
C THR A 41 7.49 16.78 -2.26
N VAL A 42 6.92 16.28 -3.37
CA VAL A 42 6.87 14.84 -3.65
C VAL A 42 8.28 14.26 -3.75
N THR A 43 9.16 14.89 -4.52
CA THR A 43 10.56 14.45 -4.66
C THR A 43 11.26 14.41 -3.30
N HIS A 44 11.14 15.47 -2.50
CA HIS A 44 11.74 15.54 -1.18
C HIS A 44 11.25 14.43 -0.24
N VAL A 45 9.92 14.21 -0.17
CA VAL A 45 9.33 13.15 0.67
C VAL A 45 9.80 11.78 0.22
N VAL A 46 9.89 11.52 -1.08
CA VAL A 46 10.36 10.23 -1.62
C VAL A 46 11.84 9.99 -1.28
N GLU A 47 12.68 11.02 -1.34
CA GLU A 47 14.09 10.92 -0.92
C GLU A 47 14.22 10.59 0.57
N VAL A 48 13.47 11.28 1.43
CA VAL A 48 13.46 11.01 2.87
C VAL A 48 12.95 9.60 3.15
N ALA A 49 11.87 9.17 2.49
CA ALA A 49 11.34 7.81 2.60
C ALA A 49 12.39 6.75 2.26
N ARG A 50 13.19 6.99 1.22
CA ARG A 50 14.29 6.10 0.83
C ARG A 50 15.39 6.06 1.88
N LYS A 51 15.79 7.22 2.43
CA LYS A 51 16.83 7.33 3.46
C LYS A 51 16.47 6.57 4.74
N ILE A 52 15.19 6.61 5.15
CA ILE A 52 14.73 5.91 6.35
C ILE A 52 14.33 4.46 6.10
N GLY A 53 14.23 4.02 4.84
CA GLY A 53 13.74 2.69 4.50
C GLY A 53 12.22 2.53 4.68
N TYR A 54 11.46 3.63 4.58
CA TYR A 54 10.01 3.58 4.57
C TYR A 54 9.51 3.00 3.25
N VAL A 55 8.69 1.96 3.33
CA VAL A 55 8.06 1.32 2.16
C VAL A 55 6.55 1.39 2.33
N THR A 56 5.83 1.76 1.27
CA THR A 56 4.37 1.82 1.32
C THR A 56 3.81 0.42 1.55
N ASN A 57 3.15 0.21 2.70
CA ASN A 57 2.52 -1.07 3.00
C ASN A 57 1.25 -1.22 2.15
N ALA A 58 1.24 -2.20 1.23
CA ALA A 58 0.09 -2.48 0.37
C ALA A 58 -1.20 -2.76 1.16
N ALA A 59 -1.10 -3.40 2.34
CA ALA A 59 -2.23 -3.63 3.24
C ALA A 59 -2.72 -2.34 3.95
N ALA A 60 -1.86 -1.32 4.09
CA ALA A 60 -2.27 0.00 4.55
C ALA A 60 -2.94 0.81 3.43
N ARG A 61 -2.43 0.69 2.19
CA ARG A 61 -3.01 1.31 0.99
C ARG A 61 -4.43 0.80 0.71
N SER A 62 -4.67 -0.51 0.83
CA SER A 62 -6.00 -1.12 0.63
C SER A 62 -7.01 -0.69 1.70
N ARG A 63 -6.58 -0.54 2.96
CA ARG A 63 -7.43 -0.02 4.05
C ARG A 63 -7.83 1.44 3.84
N HIS A 64 -6.91 2.29 3.37
CA HIS A 64 -7.20 3.71 3.15
C HIS A 64 -8.05 3.95 1.88
N SER A 65 -7.92 3.10 0.85
CA SER A 65 -8.77 3.20 -0.36
C SER A 65 -10.11 2.45 -0.26
N ARG A 66 -10.38 1.74 0.85
CA ARG A 66 -11.52 0.81 1.01
C ARG A 66 -11.68 -0.23 -0.12
N ARG A 67 -10.70 -0.39 -1.00
CA ARG A 67 -10.71 -1.36 -2.11
C ARG A 67 -9.47 -2.23 -1.98
N THR A 68 -9.68 -3.50 -1.65
CA THR A 68 -8.63 -4.50 -1.50
C THR A 68 -8.20 -5.13 -2.82
N ARG A 69 -8.86 -4.77 -3.94
CA ARG A 69 -8.73 -5.42 -5.27
C ARG A 69 -8.79 -6.96 -5.18
N LEU A 70 -9.44 -7.46 -4.12
CA LEU A 70 -9.59 -8.87 -3.84
C LEU A 70 -10.96 -9.31 -4.36
N VAL A 71 -10.97 -10.35 -5.19
CA VAL A 71 -12.18 -10.97 -5.70
C VAL A 71 -12.25 -12.38 -5.13
N ALA A 72 -13.31 -12.66 -4.36
CA ALA A 72 -13.56 -13.99 -3.82
C ALA A 72 -14.31 -14.83 -4.85
N CYS A 73 -13.85 -16.05 -5.10
CA CYS A 73 -14.51 -17.01 -5.99
C CYS A 73 -15.01 -18.20 -5.17
N LEU A 74 -16.34 -18.40 -5.15
CA LEU A 74 -16.99 -19.54 -4.51
C LEU A 74 -17.41 -20.54 -5.59
N VAL A 75 -16.87 -21.76 -5.49
CA VAL A 75 -17.21 -22.88 -6.38
C VAL A 75 -17.63 -24.07 -5.53
N PRO A 76 -18.59 -24.90 -6.00
CA PRO A 76 -19.05 -26.07 -5.25
C PRO A 76 -17.94 -27.08 -4.96
N GLU A 77 -17.02 -27.27 -5.91
CA GLU A 77 -15.91 -28.22 -5.79
C GLU A 77 -14.73 -27.78 -6.67
N ILE A 78 -13.57 -27.49 -6.06
CA ILE A 78 -12.41 -26.96 -6.79
C ILE A 78 -11.67 -28.02 -7.64
N THR A 79 -11.82 -29.30 -7.28
CA THR A 79 -11.22 -30.45 -7.97
C THR A 79 -11.93 -30.77 -9.28
N ASN A 80 -13.17 -30.32 -9.45
CA ASN A 80 -13.90 -30.50 -10.69
C ASN A 80 -13.34 -29.57 -11.79
N ARG A 81 -12.85 -30.19 -12.88
CA ARG A 81 -12.20 -29.52 -14.01
C ARG A 81 -13.07 -28.42 -14.63
N PHE A 82 -14.39 -28.56 -14.63
CA PHE A 82 -15.31 -27.56 -15.18
C PHE A 82 -15.12 -26.19 -14.49
N TYR A 83 -15.13 -26.17 -13.15
CA TYR A 83 -14.95 -24.93 -12.39
C TYR A 83 -13.52 -24.41 -12.47
N GLY A 84 -12.52 -25.30 -12.49
CA GLY A 84 -11.11 -24.90 -12.63
C GLY A 84 -10.82 -24.09 -13.90
N VAL A 85 -11.44 -24.45 -15.03
CA VAL A 85 -11.32 -23.68 -16.29
C VAL A 85 -11.93 -22.29 -16.15
N ILE A 86 -13.10 -22.17 -15.51
CA ILE A 86 -13.79 -20.90 -15.30
C ILE A 86 -12.97 -19.98 -14.37
N VAL A 87 -12.49 -20.52 -13.23
CA VAL A 87 -11.66 -19.74 -12.29
C VAL A 87 -10.38 -19.25 -12.96
N ARG A 88 -9.73 -20.08 -13.77
CA ARG A 88 -8.52 -19.68 -14.51
C ARG A 88 -8.79 -18.56 -15.51
N ALA A 89 -9.90 -18.63 -16.26
CA ALA A 89 -10.27 -17.58 -17.20
C ALA A 89 -10.59 -16.27 -16.48
N ALA A 90 -11.33 -16.33 -15.37
CA ALA A 90 -11.64 -15.17 -14.55
C ALA A 90 -10.36 -14.54 -13.94
N GLU A 91 -9.45 -15.35 -13.43
CA GLU A 91 -8.16 -14.90 -12.88
C GLU A 91 -7.34 -14.14 -13.92
N HIS A 92 -7.27 -14.63 -15.16
CA HIS A 92 -6.56 -13.97 -16.25
C HIS A 92 -7.12 -12.56 -16.52
N VAL A 93 -8.44 -12.44 -16.67
CA VAL A 93 -9.11 -11.14 -16.94
C VAL A 93 -8.96 -10.19 -15.75
N LEU A 94 -9.11 -10.69 -14.53
CA LEU A 94 -9.01 -9.87 -13.32
C LEU A 94 -7.58 -9.37 -13.07
N ARG A 95 -6.57 -10.17 -13.42
CA ARG A 95 -5.16 -9.79 -13.36
C ARG A 95 -4.87 -8.60 -14.27
N ASP A 96 -5.40 -8.62 -15.49
CA ASP A 96 -5.21 -7.53 -16.46
C ASP A 96 -5.94 -6.25 -16.05
N ALA A 97 -7.09 -6.37 -15.38
CA ALA A 97 -7.84 -5.23 -14.84
C ALA A 97 -7.20 -4.60 -13.58
N GLY A 98 -6.26 -5.33 -12.95
CA GLY A 98 -5.47 -4.92 -11.78
C GLY A 98 -6.20 -5.01 -10.45
#